data_AF-A0A2E5EGY6-F1
#
_entry.id   AF-A0A2E5EGY6-F1
#
_cell.length_a   1.000
_cell.length_b   1.000
_cell.length_c   1.000
_cell.angle_alpha   90.00
_cell.angle_beta   90.00
_cell.angle_gamma   90.00
#
_symmetry.space_group_name_H-M   'P 1'
#
loop_
_entity.id
_entity.type
_entity.pdbx_description
1 polymer ?
#
loop_
_entity_poly.entity_id
_entity_poly.type
_entity_poly.pdbx_seq_one_letter_code
_entity_poly.pdbx_strand_id
1 'polypeptide(L)'
;MMRVAIAMFMLSGGLVSAQQFYLPTENTSLFLAGNETRFYAPTPGKDWVSGSYGCVRTGGAQFHEGIDILRVNTDRRGEPTDEVIAAADGIVSYANHASGASLYGKYVILKHRIEGIPVFTLYAHLSLIESGIRSGAQVRAGAKLGVMGRTANTRSRIGRDRAHLHFEIAFRANERFSGWYQEQYQGKNDHGNWHGWNFLGLDPTDILRRQVNEAQFSLLNFIRHQKEMFRVLVPKTGFSYEREYRPLMRRNATAERAGIDGYELVINFAGIPCQLIPRSKTEIPFEKSYSIIRVVEEEALSKRCRKLITKERGKWRLTRKGVEFLDLITYR
;
A
#
# COMPACT_ATOMS: atom_id res chain seq x y z
N MET A 1 33.78 -55.37 18.12
CA MET A 1 32.75 -54.46 18.69
C MET A 1 32.93 -53.08 18.08
N MET A 2 32.20 -52.78 17.01
CA MET A 2 32.30 -51.52 16.26
C MET A 2 31.19 -50.59 16.71
N ARG A 3 31.53 -49.50 17.42
CA ARG A 3 30.57 -48.52 17.92
C ARG A 3 30.20 -47.55 16.79
N VAL A 4 28.98 -47.64 16.29
CA VAL A 4 28.40 -46.64 15.39
C VAL A 4 27.95 -45.44 16.22
N ALA A 5 28.57 -44.28 16.02
CA ALA A 5 28.12 -43.02 16.59
C ALA A 5 27.04 -42.43 15.69
N ILE A 6 25.79 -42.43 16.14
CA ILE A 6 24.68 -41.73 15.48
C ILE A 6 24.76 -40.26 15.89
N ALA A 7 25.16 -39.40 14.96
CA ALA A 7 25.06 -37.96 15.13
C ALA A 7 23.60 -37.52 14.95
N MET A 8 22.92 -37.17 16.04
CA MET A 8 21.65 -36.45 15.99
C MET A 8 21.91 -35.03 15.50
N PHE A 9 21.54 -34.73 14.26
CA PHE A 9 21.36 -33.36 13.80
C PHE A 9 20.11 -32.80 14.49
N MET A 10 20.29 -32.00 15.55
CA MET A 10 19.23 -31.12 16.02
C MET A 10 19.08 -29.99 15.01
N LEU A 11 18.07 -30.11 14.14
CA LEU A 11 17.52 -28.96 13.42
C LEU A 11 16.84 -28.05 14.45
N SER A 12 17.58 -27.06 14.94
CA SER A 12 16.98 -25.91 15.62
C SER A 12 16.18 -25.12 14.58
N GLY A 13 14.94 -25.54 14.36
CA GLY A 13 13.95 -24.75 13.65
C GLY A 13 13.62 -23.53 14.49
N GLY A 14 14.44 -22.48 14.37
CA GLY A 14 14.09 -21.17 14.89
C GLY A 14 12.78 -20.74 14.25
N LEU A 15 11.76 -20.48 15.06
CA LEU A 15 10.59 -19.75 14.63
C LEU A 15 11.09 -18.39 14.13
N VAL A 16 11.24 -18.24 12.82
CA VAL A 16 11.46 -16.93 12.21
C VAL A 16 10.17 -16.17 12.47
N SER A 17 10.17 -15.34 13.51
CA SER A 17 9.07 -14.39 13.73
C SER A 17 8.96 -13.52 12.48
N ALA A 18 7.77 -13.46 11.89
CA ALA A 18 7.55 -12.63 10.70
C ALA A 18 7.89 -11.18 11.04
N GLN A 19 8.68 -10.52 10.18
CA GLN A 19 9.02 -9.11 10.33
C GLN A 19 7.74 -8.28 10.48
N GLN A 20 7.63 -7.55 11.60
CA GLN A 20 6.52 -6.66 11.89
C GLN A 20 6.84 -5.22 11.46
N PHE A 21 5.79 -4.41 11.28
CA PHE A 21 5.91 -2.95 11.16
C PHE A 21 5.85 -2.26 12.53
N TYR A 22 6.76 -1.34 12.77
CA TYR A 22 6.75 -0.43 13.92
C TYR A 22 6.16 0.93 13.54
N LEU A 23 5.66 1.67 14.53
CA LEU A 23 5.31 3.07 14.32
C LEU A 23 6.55 3.85 13.88
N PRO A 24 6.47 4.65 12.80
CA PRO A 24 7.63 5.33 12.23
C PRO A 24 7.95 6.67 12.93
N THR A 25 7.28 6.99 14.03
CA THR A 25 7.49 8.19 14.85
C THR A 25 7.31 7.86 16.34
N GLU A 26 7.66 8.80 17.21
CA GLU A 26 7.44 8.71 18.66
C GLU A 26 5.95 8.79 19.07
N ASN A 27 5.05 9.21 18.16
CA ASN A 27 3.65 9.36 18.49
C ASN A 27 2.93 8.01 18.57
N THR A 28 2.82 7.46 19.78
CA THR A 28 2.16 6.17 20.06
C THR A 28 0.67 6.27 20.34
N SER A 29 0.07 7.46 20.18
CA SER A 29 -1.34 7.74 20.49
C SER A 29 -2.33 6.81 19.78
N LEU A 30 -1.93 6.18 18.67
CA LEU A 30 -2.70 5.15 17.98
C LEU A 30 -3.20 4.07 18.95
N PHE A 31 -2.37 3.61 19.88
CA PHE A 31 -2.69 2.47 20.73
C PHE A 31 -3.51 2.84 21.97
N LEU A 32 -3.83 4.12 22.16
CA LEU A 32 -4.59 4.62 23.30
C LEU A 32 -6.02 4.97 22.84
N ALA A 33 -7.03 4.35 23.47
CA ALA A 33 -8.42 4.59 23.11
C ALA A 33 -8.80 6.07 23.32
N GLY A 34 -9.48 6.67 22.33
CA GLY A 34 -9.93 8.07 22.39
C GLY A 34 -8.87 9.12 22.05
N ASN A 35 -7.66 8.71 21.63
CA ASN A 35 -6.57 9.61 21.29
C ASN A 35 -6.42 9.88 19.78
N GLU A 36 -7.47 9.67 18.98
CA GLU A 36 -7.43 9.87 17.53
C GLU A 36 -7.05 11.31 17.14
N THR A 37 -7.50 12.31 17.89
CA THR A 37 -7.16 13.74 17.68
C THR A 37 -5.71 14.08 18.02
N ARG A 38 -5.03 13.22 18.80
CA ARG A 38 -3.60 13.34 19.13
C ARG A 38 -2.73 12.55 18.15
N PHE A 39 -3.31 11.65 17.37
CA PHE A 39 -2.59 10.81 16.42
C PHE A 39 -2.76 11.29 14.97
N TYR A 40 -3.98 11.54 14.52
CA TYR A 40 -4.23 11.92 13.13
C TYR A 40 -4.22 13.43 12.95
N ALA A 41 -3.37 13.91 12.03
CA ALA A 41 -3.37 15.30 11.63
C ALA A 41 -4.56 15.58 10.68
N PRO A 42 -5.45 16.52 11.02
CA PRO A 42 -6.59 16.83 10.17
C PRO A 42 -6.18 17.63 8.92
N THR A 43 -6.98 17.53 7.87
CA THR A 43 -6.97 18.50 6.76
C THR A 43 -7.57 19.86 7.20
N PRO A 44 -7.29 20.98 6.52
CA PRO A 44 -7.71 22.30 7.01
C PRO A 44 -9.24 22.39 7.18
N GLY A 45 -9.69 22.79 8.37
CA GLY A 45 -11.11 22.95 8.68
C GLY A 45 -11.91 21.64 8.73
N LYS A 46 -11.24 20.49 8.93
CA LYS A 46 -11.84 19.16 9.09
C LYS A 46 -11.42 18.52 10.41
N ASP A 47 -12.08 17.43 10.75
CA ASP A 47 -11.75 16.61 11.92
C ASP A 47 -10.58 15.64 11.63
N TRP A 48 -10.17 14.93 12.68
CA TRP A 48 -9.08 13.95 12.65
C TRP A 48 -9.32 12.83 11.62
N VAL A 49 -10.58 12.53 11.31
CA VAL A 49 -10.95 11.44 10.38
C VAL A 49 -10.30 11.68 9.02
N SER A 50 -10.20 12.94 8.58
CA SER A 50 -9.59 13.30 7.30
C SER A 50 -8.09 12.98 7.16
N GLY A 51 -7.39 12.71 8.28
CA GLY A 51 -6.01 12.22 8.32
C GLY A 51 -5.88 10.71 8.47
N SER A 52 -6.99 9.97 8.64
CA SER A 52 -6.99 8.51 8.68
C SER A 52 -7.05 7.90 7.28
N TYR A 53 -7.00 6.58 7.15
CA TYR A 53 -6.96 5.90 5.85
C TYR A 53 -8.35 5.76 5.19
N GLY A 54 -8.39 5.79 3.85
CA GLY A 54 -9.57 5.41 3.07
C GLY A 54 -10.44 6.59 2.60
N CYS A 55 -11.76 6.36 2.44
CA CYS A 55 -12.71 7.37 1.94
C CYS A 55 -13.04 8.42 3.02
N VAL A 56 -12.07 9.26 3.40
CA VAL A 56 -12.19 10.16 4.56
C VAL A 56 -12.01 11.63 4.23
N ARG A 57 -11.66 11.97 2.98
CA ARG A 57 -11.47 13.35 2.53
C ARG A 57 -12.66 13.82 1.69
N THR A 58 -12.93 15.13 1.73
CA THR A 58 -14.01 15.77 0.95
C THR A 58 -15.37 15.08 1.17
N GLY A 59 -15.76 14.90 2.44
CA GLY A 59 -17.01 14.23 2.80
C GLY A 59 -17.08 12.76 2.36
N GLY A 60 -15.92 12.10 2.27
CA GLY A 60 -15.81 10.71 1.83
C GLY A 60 -15.76 10.50 0.32
N ALA A 61 -15.67 11.58 -0.46
CA ALA A 61 -15.55 11.50 -1.92
C ALA A 61 -14.10 11.28 -2.42
N GLN A 62 -13.10 11.50 -1.55
CA GLN A 62 -11.68 11.36 -1.86
C GLN A 62 -11.03 10.31 -0.96
N PHE A 63 -10.24 9.43 -1.59
CA PHE A 63 -9.47 8.40 -0.90
C PHE A 63 -8.17 9.00 -0.34
N HIS A 64 -7.73 8.50 0.81
CA HIS A 64 -6.44 8.77 1.42
C HIS A 64 -5.64 7.47 1.51
N GLU A 65 -4.49 7.44 0.86
CA GLU A 65 -3.64 6.26 0.64
C GLU A 65 -2.87 5.77 1.87
N GLY A 66 -2.82 6.59 2.92
CA GLY A 66 -2.10 6.28 4.15
C GLY A 66 -2.75 6.94 5.36
N ILE A 67 -1.92 7.24 6.34
CA ILE A 67 -2.30 7.97 7.57
C ILE A 67 -1.39 9.17 7.77
N ASP A 68 -1.93 10.24 8.30
CA ASP A 68 -1.21 11.47 8.61
C ASP A 68 -0.90 11.50 10.11
N ILE A 69 0.29 11.05 10.51
CA ILE A 69 0.72 10.93 11.91
C ILE A 69 1.19 12.30 12.43
N LEU A 70 0.43 12.89 13.35
CA LEU A 70 0.67 14.22 13.92
C LEU A 70 1.99 14.26 14.70
N ARG A 71 2.73 15.37 14.57
CA ARG A 71 3.95 15.59 15.35
C ARG A 71 3.66 15.61 16.86
N VAL A 72 4.67 15.29 17.66
CA VAL A 72 4.66 15.46 19.12
C VAL A 72 5.71 16.44 19.64
N ASN A 73 6.77 16.73 18.87
CA ASN A 73 7.85 17.61 19.26
C ASN A 73 8.00 18.80 18.30
N THR A 74 8.36 19.97 18.85
CA THR A 74 8.71 21.16 18.05
C THR A 74 9.91 21.91 18.59
N ASP A 75 10.63 22.59 17.71
CA ASP A 75 11.63 23.59 18.10
C ASP A 75 11.00 24.90 18.62
N ARG A 76 11.84 25.87 18.99
CA ARG A 76 11.40 27.20 19.47
C ARG A 76 10.62 28.01 18.42
N ARG A 77 10.67 27.63 17.15
CA ARG A 77 9.95 28.27 16.03
C ARG A 77 8.65 27.53 15.69
N GLY A 78 8.32 26.47 16.43
CA GLY A 78 7.16 25.62 16.20
C GLY A 78 7.31 24.68 15.00
N GLU A 79 8.53 24.46 14.50
CA GLU A 79 8.79 23.49 13.43
C GLU A 79 8.90 22.08 14.03
N PRO A 80 8.34 21.04 13.36
CA PRO A 80 8.41 19.67 13.85
C PRO A 80 9.86 19.17 13.96
N THR A 81 10.14 18.40 15.00
CA THR A 81 11.48 17.83 15.25
C THR A 81 11.49 16.31 15.41
N ASP A 82 10.31 15.68 15.33
CA ASP A 82 10.14 14.23 15.42
C ASP A 82 11.06 13.50 14.45
N GLU A 83 11.79 12.51 14.96
CA GLU A 83 12.52 11.59 14.12
C GLU A 83 11.56 10.69 13.34
N VAL A 84 11.88 10.46 12.07
CA VAL A 84 11.17 9.50 11.23
C VAL A 84 12.08 8.31 11.01
N ILE A 85 11.62 7.14 11.44
CA ILE A 85 12.40 5.89 11.43
C ILE A 85 11.78 4.85 10.48
N ALA A 86 12.59 3.91 10.01
CA ALA A 86 12.11 2.81 9.18
C ALA A 86 11.16 1.90 9.97
N ALA A 87 9.94 1.73 9.47
CA ALA A 87 8.92 0.90 10.10
C ALA A 87 9.28 -0.60 10.07
N ALA A 88 10.12 -1.05 9.13
CA ALA A 88 10.58 -2.43 9.03
C ALA A 88 11.92 -2.49 8.28
N ASP A 89 12.63 -3.61 8.41
CA ASP A 89 13.82 -3.92 7.60
C ASP A 89 13.50 -3.82 6.10
N GLY A 90 14.37 -3.19 5.33
CA GLY A 90 14.13 -2.99 3.91
C GLY A 90 15.28 -2.37 3.14
N ILE A 91 14.99 -2.03 1.89
CA ILE A 91 15.91 -1.37 0.97
C ILE A 91 15.24 -0.08 0.51
N VAL A 92 15.97 1.03 0.57
CA VAL A 92 15.55 2.32 0.01
C VAL A 92 15.34 2.14 -1.48
N SER A 93 14.09 2.26 -1.93
CA SER A 93 13.73 2.21 -3.35
C SER A 93 13.90 3.58 -4.00
N TYR A 94 13.48 4.63 -3.27
CA TYR A 94 13.46 5.99 -3.78
C TYR A 94 13.58 7.01 -2.65
N ALA A 95 14.23 8.14 -2.93
CA ALA A 95 14.28 9.30 -2.05
C ALA A 95 14.16 10.57 -2.89
N ASN A 96 13.12 11.38 -2.63
CA ASN A 96 12.96 12.70 -3.22
C ASN A 96 13.41 13.77 -2.22
N HIS A 97 14.48 14.46 -2.53
CA HIS A 97 14.98 15.57 -1.71
C HIS A 97 14.37 16.92 -2.09
N ALA A 98 13.65 17.01 -3.22
CA ALA A 98 13.06 18.25 -3.71
C ALA A 98 11.67 18.49 -3.10
N SER A 99 11.54 19.52 -2.26
CA SER A 99 10.29 19.81 -1.54
C SER A 99 9.11 20.21 -2.43
N GLY A 100 9.37 20.65 -3.67
CA GLY A 100 8.35 21.12 -4.61
C GLY A 100 8.11 20.20 -5.81
N ALA A 101 8.71 19.01 -5.85
CA ALA A 101 8.52 18.10 -7.00
C ALA A 101 7.24 17.24 -6.87
N SER A 102 6.73 17.06 -5.64
CA SER A 102 5.62 16.15 -5.35
C SER A 102 4.66 16.74 -4.32
N LEU A 103 3.40 16.34 -4.36
CA LEU A 103 2.45 16.62 -3.26
C LEU A 103 2.95 16.03 -1.93
N TYR A 104 3.74 14.96 -1.96
CA TYR A 104 4.42 14.41 -0.79
C TYR A 104 5.56 15.29 -0.24
N GLY A 105 5.99 16.31 -0.97
CA GLY A 105 7.17 17.10 -0.61
C GLY A 105 8.43 16.25 -0.67
N LYS A 106 9.29 16.33 0.35
CA LYS A 106 10.41 15.37 0.50
C LYS A 106 9.88 14.06 1.05
N TYR A 107 10.25 12.95 0.42
CA TYR A 107 9.78 11.64 0.84
C TYR A 107 10.76 10.51 0.53
N VAL A 108 10.61 9.42 1.26
CA VAL A 108 11.38 8.17 1.10
C VAL A 108 10.40 7.03 0.85
N ILE A 109 10.76 6.10 -0.04
CA ILE A 109 10.07 4.82 -0.20
C ILE A 109 11.04 3.70 0.13
N LEU A 110 10.64 2.81 1.03
CA LEU A 110 11.33 1.57 1.32
C LEU A 110 10.58 0.39 0.70
N LYS A 111 11.33 -0.59 0.21
CA LYS A 111 10.81 -1.91 -0.18
C LYS A 111 11.17 -2.92 0.89
N HIS A 112 10.19 -3.72 1.28
CA HIS A 112 10.28 -4.79 2.26
C HIS A 112 9.93 -6.12 1.61
N ARG A 113 10.33 -7.21 2.26
CA ARG A 113 9.81 -8.56 1.96
C ARG A 113 9.33 -9.17 3.27
N ILE A 114 8.02 -9.25 3.44
CA ILE A 114 7.37 -9.76 4.65
C ILE A 114 6.57 -10.99 4.23
N GLU A 115 6.78 -12.14 4.88
CA GLU A 115 6.10 -13.40 4.51
C GLU A 115 6.18 -13.74 3.00
N GLY A 116 7.32 -13.40 2.38
CA GLY A 116 7.56 -13.61 0.95
C GLY A 116 6.90 -12.60 0.01
N ILE A 117 5.97 -11.75 0.47
CA ILE A 117 5.31 -10.74 -0.33
C ILE A 117 6.10 -9.40 -0.33
N PRO A 118 6.32 -8.77 -1.49
CA PRO A 118 6.89 -7.42 -1.52
C PRO A 118 5.87 -6.39 -1.04
N VAL A 119 6.30 -5.50 -0.15
CA VAL A 119 5.49 -4.41 0.41
C VAL A 119 6.33 -3.15 0.44
N PHE A 120 5.71 -2.00 0.26
CA PHE A 120 6.38 -0.71 0.24
C PHE A 120 5.89 0.15 1.39
N THR A 121 6.79 0.91 2.01
CA THR A 121 6.40 1.98 2.93
C THR A 121 6.86 3.33 2.39
N LEU A 122 6.00 4.34 2.54
CA LEU A 122 6.27 5.70 2.09
C LEU A 122 6.26 6.65 3.30
N TYR A 123 7.26 7.53 3.38
CA TYR A 123 7.46 8.48 4.48
C TYR A 123 7.56 9.88 3.88
N ALA A 124 6.53 10.70 4.02
CA ALA A 124 6.41 11.98 3.32
C ALA A 124 6.41 13.22 4.23
N HIS A 125 6.40 14.38 3.58
CA HIS A 125 6.42 15.71 4.18
C HIS A 125 7.68 16.02 5.00
N LEU A 126 8.78 15.29 4.78
CA LEU A 126 10.01 15.39 5.57
C LEU A 126 10.67 16.78 5.44
N SER A 127 11.26 17.27 6.53
CA SER A 127 12.10 18.48 6.49
C SER A 127 13.51 18.14 6.02
N LEU A 128 14.00 16.99 6.45
CA LEU A 128 15.33 16.43 6.18
C LEU A 128 15.21 14.94 5.88
N ILE A 129 16.02 14.48 4.91
CA ILE A 129 16.28 13.06 4.67
C ILE A 129 17.76 12.85 5.02
N GLU A 130 18.05 11.80 5.79
CA GLU A 130 19.42 11.47 6.20
C GLU A 130 20.31 11.19 4.98
N SER A 131 21.57 11.62 5.05
CA SER A 131 22.51 11.56 3.91
C SER A 131 22.79 10.14 3.40
N GLY A 132 22.65 9.13 4.26
CA GLY A 132 22.78 7.71 3.92
C GLY A 132 21.58 7.13 3.16
N ILE A 133 20.44 7.82 3.13
CA ILE A 133 19.19 7.32 2.59
C ILE A 133 19.10 7.65 1.10
N ARG A 134 19.53 6.69 0.29
CA ARG A 134 19.54 6.76 -1.17
C ARG A 134 19.18 5.40 -1.77
N SER A 135 18.72 5.38 -3.01
CA SER A 135 18.28 4.15 -3.68
C SER A 135 19.33 3.03 -3.56
N GLY A 136 18.90 1.83 -3.20
CA GLY A 136 19.74 0.66 -2.96
C GLY A 136 20.30 0.53 -1.54
N ALA A 137 20.23 1.56 -0.70
CA ALA A 137 20.70 1.48 0.69
C ALA A 137 19.84 0.51 1.51
N GLN A 138 20.48 -0.38 2.28
CA GLN A 138 19.79 -1.24 3.25
C GLN A 138 19.53 -0.47 4.54
N VAL A 139 18.34 -0.65 5.10
CA VAL A 139 17.93 -0.05 6.37
C VAL A 139 17.31 -1.11 7.26
N ARG A 140 17.63 -1.05 8.55
CA ARG A 140 16.97 -1.87 9.57
C ARG A 140 15.77 -1.12 10.15
N ALA A 141 14.79 -1.85 10.66
CA ALA A 141 13.72 -1.31 11.47
C ALA A 141 14.29 -0.42 12.58
N GLY A 142 13.69 0.75 12.79
CA GLY A 142 14.16 1.74 13.75
C GLY A 142 15.34 2.61 13.29
N ALA A 143 15.96 2.32 12.13
CA ALA A 143 16.97 3.21 11.58
C ALA A 143 16.36 4.56 11.20
N LYS A 144 17.01 5.66 11.59
CA LYS A 144 16.58 7.02 11.25
C LYS A 144 16.65 7.25 9.74
N LEU A 145 15.53 7.65 9.17
CA LEU A 145 15.40 8.01 7.76
C LEU A 145 15.48 9.53 7.54
N GLY A 146 15.05 10.30 8.54
CA GLY A 146 15.00 11.74 8.45
C GLY A 146 14.29 12.39 9.63
N VAL A 147 13.86 13.62 9.41
CA VAL A 147 13.12 14.43 10.39
C VAL A 147 11.80 14.85 9.78
N MET A 148 10.73 14.73 10.56
CA MET A 148 9.40 15.18 10.17
C MET A 148 9.46 16.65 9.72
N GLY A 149 8.59 17.00 8.78
CA GLY A 149 8.50 18.35 8.29
C GLY A 149 7.08 18.75 7.98
N ARG A 150 6.98 19.65 7.01
CA ARG A 150 5.73 20.18 6.48
C ARG A 150 5.88 20.57 5.02
N THR A 151 6.77 19.88 4.30
CA THR A 151 7.03 20.15 2.89
C THR A 151 5.91 19.57 2.03
N ALA A 152 5.45 20.32 1.04
CA ALA A 152 4.51 19.86 0.03
C ALA A 152 4.67 20.75 -1.21
N ASN A 153 4.30 20.24 -2.38
CA ASN A 153 4.20 21.04 -3.61
C ASN A 153 2.86 21.80 -3.68
N THR A 154 2.61 22.63 -2.68
CA THR A 154 1.44 23.51 -2.59
C THR A 154 1.89 24.96 -2.40
N ARG A 155 1.03 25.94 -2.72
CA ARG A 155 1.35 27.38 -2.59
C ARG A 155 1.85 27.76 -1.20
N SER A 156 1.31 27.11 -0.17
CA SER A 156 1.76 27.20 1.22
C SER A 156 2.20 25.82 1.69
N ARG A 157 3.19 25.79 2.60
CA ARG A 157 3.54 24.59 3.35
C ARG A 157 2.37 24.14 4.24
N ILE A 158 2.38 22.90 4.67
CA ILE A 158 1.44 22.41 5.70
C ILE A 158 1.56 23.31 6.94
N GLY A 159 0.41 23.62 7.56
CA GLY A 159 0.35 24.48 8.75
C GLY A 159 1.14 23.86 9.89
N ARG A 160 1.80 24.70 10.70
CA ARG A 160 2.63 24.19 11.81
C ARG A 160 1.83 23.33 12.74
N ASP A 161 0.63 23.78 13.13
CA ASP A 161 -0.36 23.09 13.94
C ASP A 161 -0.66 21.66 13.47
N ARG A 162 -0.61 21.41 12.16
CA ARG A 162 -0.92 20.12 11.52
C ARG A 162 0.28 19.50 10.82
N ALA A 163 1.50 19.89 11.16
CA ALA A 163 2.69 19.22 10.65
C ALA A 163 2.67 17.75 11.09
N HIS A 164 2.93 16.85 10.14
CA HIS A 164 2.73 15.41 10.26
C HIS A 164 3.66 14.64 9.34
N LEU A 165 3.82 13.36 9.63
CA LEU A 165 4.33 12.37 8.70
C LEU A 165 3.14 11.76 7.95
N HIS A 166 3.12 11.87 6.62
CA HIS A 166 2.24 11.04 5.82
C HIS A 166 2.92 9.67 5.61
N PHE A 167 2.28 8.61 6.12
CA PHE A 167 2.80 7.26 6.14
C PHE A 167 1.88 6.29 5.40
N GLU A 168 2.44 5.56 4.43
CA GLU A 168 1.72 4.51 3.70
C GLU A 168 2.37 3.14 3.94
N ILE A 169 1.55 2.09 3.95
CA ILE A 169 1.95 0.71 3.67
C ILE A 169 1.23 0.33 2.38
N ALA A 170 1.94 -0.04 1.32
CA ALA A 170 1.33 -0.16 0.00
C ALA A 170 1.91 -1.30 -0.84
N PHE A 171 1.13 -1.70 -1.84
CA PHE A 171 1.65 -2.42 -2.99
C PHE A 171 1.99 -1.45 -4.11
N ARG A 172 3.01 -1.82 -4.90
CA ARG A 172 3.25 -1.20 -6.20
C ARG A 172 2.31 -1.82 -7.24
N ALA A 173 1.56 -1.00 -7.96
CA ALA A 173 0.60 -1.41 -8.98
C ALA A 173 1.31 -2.02 -10.21
N ASN A 174 2.37 -1.39 -10.69
CA ASN A 174 3.16 -1.92 -11.80
C ASN A 174 4.63 -1.48 -11.76
N GLU A 175 5.56 -2.40 -12.02
CA GLU A 175 6.99 -2.09 -12.10
C GLU A 175 7.37 -1.26 -13.34
N ARG A 176 6.50 -1.20 -14.35
CA ARG A 176 6.65 -0.43 -15.58
C ARG A 176 5.68 0.74 -15.67
N PHE A 177 5.26 1.29 -14.53
CA PHE A 177 4.35 2.45 -14.46
C PHE A 177 4.77 3.60 -15.37
N SER A 178 6.07 3.90 -15.46
CA SER A 178 6.53 5.00 -16.32
C SER A 178 6.22 4.78 -17.80
N GLY A 179 6.29 3.53 -18.29
CA GLY A 179 5.93 3.21 -19.67
C GLY A 179 4.42 3.34 -19.90
N TRP A 180 3.63 2.76 -18.99
CA TRP A 180 2.18 2.92 -18.99
C TRP A 180 1.77 4.40 -18.96
N TYR A 181 2.39 5.20 -18.09
CA TYR A 181 2.06 6.61 -17.94
C TYR A 181 2.32 7.39 -19.24
N GLN A 182 3.45 7.14 -19.92
CA GLN A 182 3.79 7.78 -21.20
C GLN A 182 2.80 7.43 -22.31
N GLU A 183 2.23 6.23 -22.31
CA GLU A 183 1.21 5.83 -23.28
C GLU A 183 -0.15 6.50 -23.00
N GLN A 184 -0.48 6.74 -21.72
CA GLN A 184 -1.79 7.25 -21.31
C GLN A 184 -1.83 8.79 -21.18
N TYR A 185 -0.70 9.42 -20.90
CA TYR A 185 -0.63 10.83 -20.50
C TYR A 185 0.49 11.59 -21.22
N GLN A 186 0.21 12.85 -21.54
CA GLN A 186 1.18 13.79 -22.14
C GLN A 186 1.98 14.59 -21.08
N GLY A 187 1.78 14.28 -19.79
CA GLY A 187 2.39 15.01 -18.66
C GLY A 187 3.80 14.55 -18.31
N LYS A 188 4.49 15.33 -17.48
CA LYS A 188 5.77 14.91 -16.90
C LYS A 188 5.54 13.84 -15.83
N ASN A 189 6.40 12.83 -15.83
CA ASN A 189 6.51 11.86 -14.74
C ASN A 189 7.85 12.05 -14.03
N ASP A 190 7.93 13.06 -13.17
CA ASP A 190 9.18 13.45 -12.49
C ASP A 190 9.69 12.37 -11.50
N HIS A 191 8.89 11.34 -11.23
CA HIS A 191 9.20 10.28 -10.26
C HIS A 191 9.29 8.88 -10.88
N GLY A 192 9.14 8.76 -12.21
CA GLY A 192 9.22 7.47 -12.90
C GLY A 192 8.27 6.42 -12.30
N ASN A 193 8.81 5.25 -11.94
CA ASN A 193 8.02 4.18 -11.31
C ASN A 193 7.68 4.43 -9.83
N TRP A 194 8.20 5.50 -9.23
CA TRP A 194 7.99 5.88 -7.82
C TRP A 194 6.96 7.01 -7.67
N HIS A 195 6.19 7.27 -8.73
CA HIS A 195 5.06 8.17 -8.73
C HIS A 195 3.95 7.65 -7.78
N GLY A 196 3.32 8.53 -7.01
CA GLY A 196 2.31 8.15 -6.00
C GLY A 196 1.14 7.32 -6.55
N TRP A 197 0.72 7.60 -7.79
CA TRP A 197 -0.35 6.84 -8.45
C TRP A 197 -0.01 5.35 -8.70
N ASN A 198 1.26 4.98 -8.57
CA ASN A 198 1.70 3.60 -8.68
C ASN A 198 1.57 2.82 -7.37
N PHE A 199 1.05 3.42 -6.30
CA PHE A 199 0.93 2.77 -5.00
C PHE A 199 -0.53 2.54 -4.60
N LEU A 200 -0.81 1.32 -4.17
CA LEU A 200 -2.10 0.86 -3.69
C LEU A 200 -1.98 0.67 -2.17
N GLY A 201 -2.33 1.73 -1.44
CA GLY A 201 -2.25 1.76 0.03
C GLY A 201 -3.16 0.72 0.68
N LEU A 202 -2.63 0.05 1.69
CA LEU A 202 -3.31 -0.72 2.72
C LEU A 202 -3.55 0.18 3.94
N ASP A 203 -4.48 -0.20 4.82
CA ASP A 203 -4.74 0.53 6.07
C ASP A 203 -3.58 0.31 7.07
N PRO A 204 -2.70 1.30 7.31
CA PRO A 204 -1.60 1.11 8.24
C PRO A 204 -2.09 1.00 9.69
N THR A 205 -3.22 1.63 10.02
CA THR A 205 -3.81 1.57 11.36
C THR A 205 -4.30 0.17 11.68
N ASP A 206 -5.03 -0.47 10.76
CA ASP A 206 -5.53 -1.83 10.96
C ASP A 206 -4.36 -2.81 11.11
N ILE A 207 -3.34 -2.71 10.24
CA ILE A 207 -2.13 -3.53 10.31
C ILE A 207 -1.41 -3.36 11.67
N LEU A 208 -1.12 -2.13 12.07
CA LEU A 208 -0.38 -1.85 13.30
C LEU A 208 -1.16 -2.30 14.55
N ARG A 209 -2.47 -2.07 14.60
CA ARG A 209 -3.31 -2.52 15.73
C ARG A 209 -3.40 -4.02 15.81
N ARG A 210 -3.59 -4.72 14.68
CA ARG A 210 -3.68 -6.18 14.66
C ARG A 210 -2.37 -6.84 15.04
N GLN A 211 -1.22 -6.32 14.60
CA GLN A 211 0.07 -6.84 15.05
C GLN A 211 0.26 -6.82 16.57
N VAL A 212 -0.31 -5.82 17.26
CA VAL A 212 -0.25 -5.72 18.73
C VAL A 212 -1.25 -6.65 19.40
N ASN A 213 -2.45 -6.81 18.83
CA ASN A 213 -3.56 -7.54 19.45
C ASN A 213 -3.64 -9.03 19.07
N GLU A 214 -3.05 -9.42 17.94
CA GLU A 214 -3.10 -10.78 17.41
C GLU A 214 -1.71 -11.44 17.54
N ALA A 215 -1.57 -12.40 18.46
CA ALA A 215 -0.29 -13.06 18.74
C ALA A 215 0.35 -13.79 17.54
N GLN A 216 -0.44 -14.08 16.50
CA GLN A 216 -0.01 -14.75 15.27
C GLN A 216 -0.45 -13.97 14.02
N PHE A 217 -0.39 -12.63 14.09
CA PHE A 217 -0.67 -11.79 12.93
C PHE A 217 0.18 -12.21 11.72
N SER A 218 -0.48 -12.42 10.59
CA SER A 218 0.16 -12.66 9.30
C SER A 218 -0.31 -11.62 8.29
N LEU A 219 0.63 -10.86 7.75
CA LEU A 219 0.33 -9.82 6.77
C LEU A 219 -0.27 -10.43 5.50
N LEU A 220 0.25 -11.55 5.02
CA LEU A 220 -0.27 -12.27 3.86
C LEU A 220 -1.72 -12.72 4.08
N ASN A 221 -2.03 -13.27 5.25
CA ASN A 221 -3.39 -13.66 5.58
C ASN A 221 -4.30 -12.44 5.75
N PHE A 222 -3.81 -11.37 6.38
CA PHE A 222 -4.54 -10.09 6.48
C PHE A 222 -4.94 -9.55 5.11
N ILE A 223 -4.02 -9.56 4.13
CA ILE A 223 -4.29 -9.10 2.77
C ILE A 223 -5.30 -10.01 2.08
N ARG A 224 -5.10 -11.34 2.12
CA ARG A 224 -5.99 -12.30 1.45
C ARG A 224 -7.43 -12.24 1.98
N HIS A 225 -7.64 -11.82 3.23
CA HIS A 225 -8.96 -11.75 3.85
C HIS A 225 -9.54 -10.33 3.93
N GLN A 226 -8.94 -9.36 3.24
CA GLN A 226 -9.54 -8.04 3.07
C GLN A 226 -10.97 -8.16 2.53
N LYS A 227 -11.86 -7.28 3.02
CA LYS A 227 -13.26 -7.26 2.58
C LYS A 227 -13.34 -6.99 1.08
N GLU A 228 -13.92 -7.95 0.36
CA GLU A 228 -14.14 -7.87 -1.08
C GLU A 228 -15.18 -6.77 -1.40
N MET A 229 -14.88 -5.93 -2.40
CA MET A 229 -15.86 -5.03 -3.00
C MET A 229 -16.40 -5.62 -4.31
N PHE A 230 -15.52 -6.09 -5.20
CA PHE A 230 -15.94 -6.69 -6.46
C PHE A 230 -14.90 -7.67 -7.00
N ARG A 231 -15.34 -8.50 -7.95
CA ARG A 231 -14.47 -9.39 -8.71
C ARG A 231 -14.58 -9.10 -10.19
N VAL A 232 -13.43 -9.19 -10.85
CA VAL A 232 -13.31 -8.91 -12.28
C VAL A 232 -12.50 -10.00 -12.95
N LEU A 233 -12.96 -10.44 -14.13
CA LEU A 233 -12.19 -11.26 -15.04
C LEU A 233 -11.24 -10.40 -15.85
N VAL A 234 -9.99 -10.84 -15.89
CA VAL A 234 -8.90 -10.24 -16.63
C VAL A 234 -8.47 -11.23 -17.73
N PRO A 235 -8.77 -10.97 -19.01
CA PRO A 235 -8.40 -11.83 -20.14
C PRO A 235 -6.93 -11.65 -20.55
N LYS A 236 -6.03 -11.60 -19.57
CA LYS A 236 -4.59 -11.38 -19.76
C LYS A 236 -3.82 -12.27 -18.78
N THR A 237 -2.67 -12.75 -19.23
CA THR A 237 -1.67 -13.48 -18.42
C THR A 237 -0.30 -12.78 -18.46
N GLY A 238 0.68 -13.23 -17.68
CA GLY A 238 2.05 -12.73 -17.73
C GLY A 238 2.22 -11.24 -17.45
N PHE A 239 1.31 -10.59 -16.72
CA PHE A 239 1.43 -9.17 -16.35
C PHE A 239 2.21 -8.97 -15.04
N SER A 240 2.72 -7.76 -14.80
CA SER A 240 3.66 -7.51 -13.70
C SER A 240 3.08 -7.83 -12.31
N TYR A 241 1.84 -7.43 -12.05
CA TYR A 241 1.19 -7.69 -10.75
C TYR A 241 1.03 -9.20 -10.47
N GLU A 242 0.71 -10.00 -11.49
CA GLU A 242 0.65 -11.46 -11.39
C GLU A 242 2.01 -12.07 -10.97
N ARG A 243 3.10 -11.59 -11.56
CA ARG A 243 4.45 -12.07 -11.26
C ARG A 243 4.93 -11.63 -9.88
N GLU A 244 4.71 -10.37 -9.53
CA GLU A 244 5.22 -9.75 -8.29
C GLU A 244 4.47 -10.23 -7.05
N TYR A 245 3.14 -10.42 -7.16
CA TYR A 245 2.28 -10.82 -6.04
C TYR A 245 1.81 -12.27 -6.13
N ARG A 246 2.66 -13.17 -6.63
CA ARG A 246 2.42 -14.63 -6.60
C ARG A 246 1.97 -15.18 -5.24
N PRO A 247 2.45 -14.66 -4.08
CA PRO A 247 1.91 -15.07 -2.79
C PRO A 247 0.40 -14.84 -2.64
N LEU A 248 -0.24 -13.94 -3.38
CA LEU A 248 -1.70 -13.74 -3.36
C LEU A 248 -2.47 -14.71 -4.26
N MET A 249 -1.77 -15.55 -5.03
CA MET A 249 -2.37 -16.53 -5.92
C MET A 249 -3.13 -17.62 -5.13
N ARG A 250 -4.36 -17.90 -5.56
CA ARG A 250 -5.18 -19.02 -5.09
C ARG A 250 -5.04 -20.18 -6.05
N ARG A 251 -5.13 -21.41 -5.53
CA ARG A 251 -5.15 -22.60 -6.37
C ARG A 251 -6.46 -22.71 -7.13
N ASN A 252 -6.37 -23.11 -8.39
CA ASN A 252 -7.51 -23.53 -9.20
C ASN A 252 -7.09 -24.77 -9.99
N ALA A 253 -7.53 -25.94 -9.53
CA ALA A 253 -7.14 -27.22 -10.11
C ALA A 253 -7.56 -27.36 -11.59
N THR A 254 -8.65 -26.69 -12.01
CA THR A 254 -9.09 -26.72 -13.40
C THR A 254 -8.13 -25.95 -14.28
N ALA A 255 -7.77 -24.71 -13.91
CA ALA A 255 -6.79 -23.91 -14.64
C ALA A 255 -5.38 -24.52 -14.59
N GLU A 256 -4.99 -25.15 -13.47
CA GLU A 256 -3.72 -25.89 -13.35
C GLU A 256 -3.63 -27.05 -14.35
N ARG A 257 -4.74 -27.73 -14.67
CA ARG A 257 -4.78 -28.84 -15.65
C ARG A 257 -5.00 -28.40 -17.09
N ALA A 258 -5.89 -27.43 -17.32
CA ALA A 258 -6.35 -27.03 -18.65
C ALA A 258 -5.51 -25.90 -19.27
N GLY A 259 -4.69 -25.23 -18.47
CA GLY A 259 -4.00 -23.99 -18.85
C GLY A 259 -4.69 -22.76 -18.28
N ILE A 260 -3.93 -21.67 -18.18
CA ILE A 260 -4.39 -20.39 -17.66
C ILE A 260 -4.63 -19.46 -18.84
N ASP A 261 -5.88 -19.06 -19.06
CA ASP A 261 -6.27 -18.10 -20.10
C ASP A 261 -6.44 -16.68 -19.53
N GLY A 262 -6.55 -16.54 -18.21
CA GLY A 262 -6.61 -15.25 -17.52
C GLY A 262 -6.79 -15.40 -16.02
N TYR A 263 -7.22 -14.32 -15.36
CA TYR A 263 -7.37 -14.29 -13.90
C TYR A 263 -8.69 -13.68 -13.46
N GLU A 264 -9.27 -14.24 -12.40
CA GLU A 264 -10.24 -13.53 -11.57
C GLU A 264 -9.48 -12.79 -10.47
N LEU A 265 -9.66 -11.47 -10.41
CA LEU A 265 -9.11 -10.62 -9.36
C LEU A 265 -10.20 -10.33 -8.32
N VAL A 266 -9.88 -10.56 -7.05
CA VAL A 266 -10.72 -10.14 -5.90
C VAL A 266 -10.22 -8.79 -5.42
N ILE A 267 -11.02 -7.74 -5.59
CA ILE A 267 -10.61 -6.34 -5.36
C ILE A 267 -11.36 -5.77 -4.14
N ASN A 268 -10.63 -5.18 -3.18
CA ASN A 268 -11.22 -4.47 -2.05
C ASN A 268 -11.62 -3.02 -2.40
N PHE A 269 -12.21 -2.30 -1.45
CA PHE A 269 -12.66 -0.92 -1.69
C PHE A 269 -11.54 0.07 -2.04
N ALA A 270 -10.31 -0.23 -1.62
CA ALA A 270 -9.14 0.60 -1.87
C ALA A 270 -8.57 0.42 -3.28
N GLY A 271 -9.04 -0.59 -4.03
CA GLY A 271 -8.50 -0.95 -5.33
C GLY A 271 -7.30 -1.88 -5.24
N ILE A 272 -7.17 -2.66 -4.15
CA ILE A 272 -6.11 -3.67 -4.02
C ILE A 272 -6.63 -5.02 -4.53
N PRO A 273 -5.98 -5.66 -5.51
CA PRO A 273 -6.18 -7.06 -5.82
C PRO A 273 -5.62 -7.93 -4.69
N CYS A 274 -6.50 -8.36 -3.79
CA CYS A 274 -6.18 -9.10 -2.57
C CYS A 274 -6.02 -10.60 -2.82
N GLN A 275 -6.60 -11.11 -3.90
CA GLN A 275 -6.42 -12.49 -4.36
C GLN A 275 -6.40 -12.51 -5.90
N LEU A 276 -5.56 -13.38 -6.45
CA LEU A 276 -5.55 -13.72 -7.87
C LEU A 276 -5.96 -15.19 -8.00
N ILE A 277 -6.98 -15.48 -8.80
CA ILE A 277 -7.42 -16.85 -9.05
C ILE A 277 -7.19 -17.12 -10.53
N PRO A 278 -6.29 -18.05 -10.91
CA PRO A 278 -6.09 -18.39 -12.31
C PRO A 278 -7.36 -19.02 -12.86
N ARG A 279 -7.72 -18.66 -14.09
CA ARG A 279 -8.94 -19.11 -14.76
C ARG A 279 -8.63 -19.65 -16.17
N SER A 280 -9.30 -20.74 -16.52
CA SER A 280 -9.27 -21.37 -17.86
C SER A 280 -10.53 -21.01 -18.64
N LYS A 281 -10.42 -20.88 -19.97
CA LYS A 281 -11.59 -20.74 -20.84
C LYS A 281 -12.53 -21.96 -20.81
N THR A 282 -12.03 -23.10 -20.33
CA THR A 282 -12.85 -24.32 -20.14
C THR A 282 -13.80 -24.21 -18.95
N GLU A 283 -13.57 -23.28 -18.01
CA GLU A 283 -14.42 -23.09 -16.83
C GLU A 283 -15.27 -21.82 -16.91
N ILE A 284 -14.76 -20.77 -17.56
CA ILE A 284 -15.45 -19.49 -17.69
C ILE A 284 -15.09 -18.84 -19.03
N PRO A 285 -16.07 -18.36 -19.82
CA PRO A 285 -15.76 -17.66 -21.06
C PRO A 285 -15.07 -16.34 -20.76
N PHE A 286 -14.00 -16.04 -21.50
CA PHE A 286 -13.35 -14.73 -21.48
C PHE A 286 -13.89 -13.85 -22.60
N GLU A 287 -14.28 -12.63 -22.25
CA GLU A 287 -14.50 -11.56 -23.21
C GLU A 287 -13.16 -10.96 -23.65
N LYS A 288 -13.17 -10.14 -24.71
CA LYS A 288 -11.97 -9.37 -25.12
C LYS A 288 -11.57 -8.31 -24.09
N SER A 289 -12.50 -7.86 -23.25
CA SER A 289 -12.34 -6.81 -22.24
C SER A 289 -12.51 -7.37 -20.83
N TYR A 290 -12.23 -6.54 -19.82
CA TYR A 290 -12.51 -6.86 -18.43
C TYR A 290 -14.02 -6.99 -18.17
N SER A 291 -14.41 -7.97 -17.36
CA SER A 291 -15.82 -8.23 -17.05
C SER A 291 -16.03 -8.40 -15.54
N ILE A 292 -16.93 -7.61 -14.96
CA ILE A 292 -17.32 -7.77 -13.55
C ILE A 292 -18.17 -9.02 -13.42
N ILE A 293 -17.78 -9.93 -12.53
CA ILE A 293 -18.52 -11.17 -12.28
C ILE A 293 -19.23 -11.19 -10.93
N ARG A 294 -18.83 -10.31 -10.00
CA ARG A 294 -19.44 -10.21 -8.67
C ARG A 294 -19.22 -8.81 -8.09
N VAL A 295 -20.21 -8.31 -7.36
CA VAL A 295 -20.10 -7.09 -6.55
C VAL A 295 -20.74 -7.34 -5.19
N VAL A 296 -20.06 -6.94 -4.13
CA VAL A 296 -20.64 -6.83 -2.78
C VAL A 296 -21.29 -5.45 -2.69
N GLU A 297 -22.61 -5.41 -2.96
CA GLU A 297 -23.33 -4.16 -3.20
C GLU A 297 -23.26 -3.17 -2.02
N GLU A 298 -23.39 -3.64 -0.79
CA GLU A 298 -23.26 -2.80 0.42
C GLU A 298 -21.90 -2.09 0.50
N GLU A 299 -20.82 -2.82 0.20
CA GLU A 299 -19.46 -2.28 0.20
C GLU A 299 -19.28 -1.26 -0.93
N ALA A 300 -19.75 -1.59 -2.14
CA ALA A 300 -19.67 -0.72 -3.30
C ALA A 300 -20.45 0.60 -3.13
N LEU A 301 -21.59 0.57 -2.43
CA LEU A 301 -22.40 1.74 -2.15
C LEU A 301 -21.84 2.61 -1.02
N SER A 302 -21.23 2.00 0.00
CA SER A 302 -20.65 2.72 1.14
C SER A 302 -19.25 3.30 0.89
N LYS A 303 -18.46 2.74 -0.04
CA LYS A 303 -17.08 3.16 -0.33
C LYS A 303 -16.89 3.61 -1.78
N ARG A 304 -17.31 4.84 -2.09
CA ARG A 304 -17.37 5.34 -3.48
C ARG A 304 -16.18 6.20 -3.93
N CYS A 305 -15.24 6.52 -3.05
CA CYS A 305 -14.20 7.52 -3.33
C CYS A 305 -13.21 7.12 -4.44
N ARG A 306 -12.93 5.83 -4.62
CA ARG A 306 -12.06 5.34 -5.72
C ARG A 306 -12.76 5.34 -7.09
N LYS A 307 -14.10 5.26 -7.11
CA LYS A 307 -14.94 5.30 -8.33
C LYS A 307 -14.55 4.26 -9.39
N LEU A 308 -14.13 3.05 -8.99
CA LEU A 308 -13.72 1.99 -9.94
C LEU A 308 -14.91 1.34 -10.64
N ILE A 309 -16.04 1.23 -9.96
CA ILE A 309 -17.27 0.65 -10.49
C ILE A 309 -18.45 1.60 -10.28
N THR A 310 -19.48 1.46 -11.10
CA THR A 310 -20.74 2.21 -11.02
C THR A 310 -21.93 1.30 -11.32
N LYS A 311 -23.11 1.66 -10.80
CA LYS A 311 -24.37 0.96 -11.07
C LYS A 311 -25.19 1.77 -12.07
N GLU A 312 -25.38 1.24 -13.27
CA GLU A 312 -26.14 1.87 -14.36
C GLU A 312 -27.28 0.96 -14.79
N ARG A 313 -28.52 1.47 -14.76
CA ARG A 313 -29.73 0.70 -15.13
C ARG A 313 -29.79 -0.67 -14.44
N GLY A 314 -29.46 -0.69 -13.14
CA GLY A 314 -29.46 -1.91 -12.31
C GLY A 314 -28.23 -2.83 -12.49
N LYS A 315 -27.32 -2.55 -13.43
CA LYS A 315 -26.13 -3.39 -13.69
C LYS A 315 -24.86 -2.69 -13.25
N TRP A 316 -23.97 -3.43 -12.61
CA TRP A 316 -22.64 -2.96 -12.25
C TRP A 316 -21.70 -2.95 -13.47
N ARG A 317 -20.94 -1.88 -13.62
CA ARG A 317 -19.97 -1.69 -14.71
C ARG A 317 -18.69 -1.08 -14.19
N LEU A 318 -17.58 -1.35 -14.86
CA LEU A 318 -16.34 -0.62 -14.65
C LEU A 318 -16.55 0.82 -15.14
N THR A 319 -16.10 1.79 -14.35
CA THR A 319 -15.97 3.17 -14.84
C THR A 319 -14.73 3.29 -15.73
N ARG A 320 -14.55 4.44 -16.38
CA ARG A 320 -13.28 4.76 -17.05
C ARG A 320 -12.07 4.62 -16.12
N LYS A 321 -12.19 5.06 -14.87
CA LYS A 321 -11.13 4.91 -13.85
C LYS A 321 -10.89 3.45 -13.48
N GLY A 322 -11.95 2.64 -13.42
CA GLY A 322 -11.84 1.20 -13.20
C GLY A 322 -11.10 0.49 -14.31
N VAL A 323 -11.42 0.79 -15.57
CA VAL A 323 -10.71 0.23 -16.74
C VAL A 323 -9.24 0.66 -16.73
N GLU A 324 -8.98 1.95 -16.54
CA GLU A 324 -7.62 2.49 -16.49
C GLU A 324 -6.78 1.88 -15.36
N PHE A 325 -7.37 1.70 -14.18
CA PHE A 325 -6.73 1.00 -13.07
C PHE A 325 -6.37 -0.46 -13.45
N LEU A 326 -7.28 -1.18 -14.11
CA LEU A 326 -7.00 -2.55 -14.57
C LEU A 326 -5.94 -2.57 -15.68
N ASP A 327 -5.92 -1.58 -16.55
CA ASP A 327 -4.86 -1.43 -17.55
C ASP A 327 -3.50 -1.20 -16.91
N LEU A 328 -3.42 -0.37 -15.86
CA LEU A 328 -2.18 -0.18 -15.10
C LEU A 328 -1.68 -1.48 -14.46
N ILE A 329 -2.51 -2.17 -13.66
CA ILE A 329 -2.06 -3.38 -12.96
C ILE A 329 -1.73 -4.53 -13.94
N THR A 330 -2.35 -4.55 -15.12
CA THR A 330 -2.12 -5.57 -16.16
C THR A 330 -1.13 -5.16 -17.24
N TYR A 331 -0.52 -3.98 -17.12
CA TYR A 331 0.48 -3.49 -18.07
C TYR A 331 1.71 -4.43 -18.07
N ARG A 332 2.25 -4.70 -19.26
CA ARG A 332 3.29 -5.71 -19.48
C ARG A 332 4.61 -5.09 -19.88
#